data_AF-A0A1X2FJF7-F1
#
_entry.id   AF-A0A1X2FJF7-F1
#
_cell.length_a   1.000
_cell.length_b   1.000
_cell.length_c   1.000
_cell.angle_alpha   90.00
_cell.angle_beta   90.00
_cell.angle_gamma   90.00
#
_symmetry.space_group_name_H-M   'P 1'
#
loop_
_entity.id
_entity.type
_entity.pdbx_description
1 polymer ?
#
loop_
_entity_poly.entity_id
_entity_poly.type
_entity_poly.pdbx_seq_one_letter_code
_entity_poly.pdbx_strand_id
1 'polypeptide(L)'
;MIEADGTANGPAQRRVEYLCVNSAGDVSILVTTDGNYRNFRMYVGSPGTPMREVKVFDAERMRDGGTTWIFTAEGTFFAPSPHRKPSWGPGSDASCVWPTADLMGDEWGLPTPDAFRPALPLAKQESFKLVEPATYADVGSASDDRVLIERAQAALARR
;
A
#
# COMPACT_ATOMS: atom_id res chain seq x y z
N MET A 1 29.64 36.97 3.21
CA MET A 1 28.46 37.59 2.60
C MET A 1 27.79 36.51 1.77
N ILE A 2 26.65 36.01 2.28
CA ILE A 2 25.56 35.23 1.64
C ILE A 2 26.02 33.91 1.00
N GLU A 3 26.01 32.79 1.75
CA GLU A 3 24.91 31.81 1.87
C GLU A 3 24.50 31.16 0.54
N ALA A 4 24.85 29.88 0.39
CA ALA A 4 24.16 28.95 -0.49
C ALA A 4 23.71 27.77 0.38
N ASP A 5 22.61 28.00 1.09
CA ASP A 5 21.85 27.00 1.81
C ASP A 5 21.23 26.05 0.78
N GLY A 6 21.90 24.92 0.53
CA GLY A 6 21.50 23.89 -0.41
C GLY A 6 20.35 23.04 0.13
N THR A 7 19.23 23.65 0.51
CA THR A 7 17.99 22.93 0.76
C THR A 7 17.27 22.71 -0.57
N ALA A 8 17.69 21.69 -1.31
CA ALA A 8 16.85 21.07 -2.32
C ALA A 8 15.72 20.27 -1.64
N ASN A 9 14.90 20.92 -0.81
CA ASN A 9 13.73 20.33 -0.18
C ASN A 9 12.48 20.76 -0.95
N GLY A 10 12.39 20.30 -2.21
CA GLY A 10 11.09 20.15 -2.85
C GLY A 10 10.32 18.99 -2.18
N PRO A 11 8.98 19.00 -2.16
CA PRO A 11 8.22 17.87 -1.65
C PRO A 11 8.61 16.61 -2.42
N ALA A 12 8.94 15.55 -1.70
CA ALA A 12 9.33 14.28 -2.31
C ALA A 12 8.20 13.75 -3.21
N GLN A 13 8.53 13.40 -4.45
CA GLN A 13 7.58 12.99 -5.46
C GLN A 13 6.88 11.70 -5.01
N ARG A 14 5.55 11.69 -4.90
CA ARG A 14 4.81 10.47 -4.54
C ARG A 14 4.75 9.51 -5.73
N ARG A 15 4.98 8.23 -5.43
CA ARG A 15 4.87 7.10 -6.36
C ARG A 15 3.79 6.15 -5.86
N VAL A 16 2.98 5.65 -6.80
CA VAL A 16 2.06 4.54 -6.54
C VAL A 16 2.86 3.23 -6.56
N GLU A 17 2.78 2.48 -5.47
CA GLU A 17 3.40 1.14 -5.35
C GLU A 17 2.38 0.06 -5.68
N TYR A 18 1.19 0.15 -5.08
CA TYR A 18 0.11 -0.82 -5.29
C TYR A 18 -1.23 -0.13 -5.44
N LEU A 19 -2.04 -0.62 -6.37
CA LEU A 19 -3.47 -0.33 -6.45
C LEU A 19 -4.18 -1.67 -6.53
N CYS A 20 -4.97 -2.01 -5.52
CA CYS A 20 -5.69 -3.28 -5.46
C CYS A 20 -7.20 -3.03 -5.33
N VAL A 21 -8.02 -3.89 -5.91
CA VAL A 21 -9.49 -3.79 -5.88
C VAL A 21 -10.08 -5.14 -5.49
N ASN A 22 -11.05 -5.17 -4.58
CA ASN A 22 -11.68 -6.42 -4.16
C ASN A 22 -12.50 -7.05 -5.30
N SER A 23 -12.94 -8.29 -5.09
CA SER A 23 -13.68 -9.04 -6.12
C SER A 23 -15.00 -8.38 -6.54
N ALA A 24 -15.65 -7.65 -5.64
CA ALA A 24 -16.90 -6.94 -5.89
C ALA A 24 -16.72 -5.60 -6.62
N GLY A 25 -15.50 -5.05 -6.64
CA GLY A 25 -15.20 -3.76 -7.27
C GLY A 25 -15.59 -2.55 -6.44
N ASP A 26 -16.07 -2.72 -5.21
CA ASP A 26 -16.61 -1.67 -4.35
C ASP A 26 -15.61 -1.18 -3.29
N VAL A 27 -14.50 -1.86 -3.10
CA VAL A 27 -13.39 -1.44 -2.22
C VAL A 27 -12.08 -1.46 -2.98
N SER A 28 -11.36 -0.35 -2.93
CA SER A 28 -10.00 -0.21 -3.45
C SER A 28 -9.01 0.17 -2.35
N ILE A 29 -7.78 -0.30 -2.52
CA ILE A 29 -6.62 -0.02 -1.70
C ILE A 29 -5.57 0.64 -2.58
N LEU A 30 -5.14 1.85 -2.21
CA LEU A 30 -4.03 2.55 -2.84
C LEU A 30 -2.87 2.64 -1.85
N VAL A 31 -1.70 2.17 -2.27
CA VAL A 31 -0.46 2.23 -1.50
C VAL A 31 0.56 3.09 -2.24
N THR A 32 1.17 4.01 -1.51
CA THR A 32 2.09 5.00 -2.07
C THR A 32 3.35 5.11 -1.24
N THR A 33 4.41 5.64 -1.84
CA THR A 33 5.67 6.00 -1.19
C THR A 33 6.16 7.34 -1.74
N ASP A 34 7.07 8.00 -1.05
CA ASP A 34 7.82 9.15 -1.56
C ASP A 34 9.15 8.76 -2.24
N GLY A 35 9.31 7.47 -2.56
CA GLY A 35 10.55 6.88 -3.06
C GLY A 35 11.42 6.31 -1.95
N ASN A 36 11.16 6.67 -0.68
CA ASN A 36 11.70 5.97 0.47
C ASN A 36 10.77 4.82 0.85
N TYR A 37 11.30 3.61 0.68
CA TYR A 37 10.62 2.35 0.98
C TYR A 37 10.26 2.13 2.46
N ARG A 38 10.57 3.06 3.35
CA ARG A 38 10.09 3.11 4.74
C ARG A 38 8.89 4.04 4.95
N ASN A 39 8.55 4.88 3.97
CA ASN A 39 7.52 5.91 4.06
C ASN A 39 6.26 5.51 3.26
N PHE A 40 5.75 4.31 3.54
CA PHE A 40 4.51 3.85 2.95
C PHE A 40 3.31 4.58 3.51
N ARG A 41 2.35 4.91 2.64
CA ARG A 41 1.01 5.38 3.01
C ARG A 41 -0.02 4.48 2.36
N MET A 42 -1.10 4.20 3.09
CA MET A 42 -2.17 3.32 2.63
C MET A 42 -3.50 4.07 2.71
N TYR A 43 -4.28 3.97 1.64
CA TYR A 43 -5.61 4.55 1.51
C TYR A 43 -6.61 3.47 1.14
N VAL A 44 -7.80 3.52 1.74
CA VAL A 44 -8.88 2.58 1.48
C VAL A 44 -10.17 3.36 1.21
N GLY A 45 -10.93 2.97 0.20
CA GLY A 45 -12.22 3.59 -0.08
C GLY A 45 -12.96 2.92 -1.23
N SER A 46 -14.18 3.41 -1.50
CA SER A 46 -14.97 2.95 -2.64
C SER A 46 -14.72 3.84 -3.86
N PRO A 47 -14.74 3.29 -5.08
CA PRO A 47 -14.69 4.10 -6.29
C PRO A 47 -15.74 5.21 -6.26
N GLY A 48 -15.33 6.44 -6.60
CA GLY A 48 -16.22 7.61 -6.57
C GLY A 48 -16.47 8.23 -5.19
N THR A 49 -15.88 7.69 -4.11
CA THR A 49 -15.94 8.28 -2.76
C THR A 49 -14.54 8.60 -2.24
N PRO A 50 -14.32 9.71 -1.52
CA PRO A 50 -13.00 10.05 -0.95
C PRO A 50 -12.38 8.86 -0.19
N MET A 51 -11.17 8.45 -0.56
CA MET A 51 -10.46 7.39 0.16
C MET A 51 -10.00 7.91 1.53
N ARG A 52 -10.04 7.03 2.52
CA ARG A 52 -9.58 7.28 3.89
C ARG A 52 -8.16 6.75 4.05
N GLU A 53 -7.29 7.54 4.67
CA GLU A 53 -5.96 7.07 5.06
C GLU A 53 -6.05 6.06 6.21
N VAL A 54 -5.34 4.94 6.08
CA VAL A 54 -5.11 3.98 7.14
C VAL A 54 -3.70 4.21 7.68
N LYS A 55 -3.57 4.42 8.99
CA LYS A 55 -2.28 4.69 9.62
C LYS A 55 -1.35 3.50 9.44
N VAL A 56 -0.22 3.72 8.77
CA VAL A 56 0.89 2.78 8.62
C VAL A 56 1.90 3.01 9.75
N PHE A 57 2.38 1.94 10.37
CA PHE A 57 3.39 1.98 11.41
C PHE A 57 4.77 1.60 10.88
N ASP A 58 4.80 0.60 10.02
CA ASP A 58 6.03 0.07 9.43
C ASP A 58 5.68 -0.70 8.14
N ALA A 59 6.69 -1.00 7.35
CA ALA A 59 6.55 -1.90 6.21
C ALA A 59 7.85 -2.66 5.96
N GLU A 60 7.72 -3.93 5.64
CA GLU A 60 8.83 -4.78 5.29
C GLU A 60 8.71 -5.26 3.85
N ARG A 61 9.79 -5.13 3.09
CA ARG A 61 9.85 -5.62 1.72
C ARG A 61 10.89 -6.70 1.54
N MET A 62 10.44 -7.82 1.02
CA MET A 62 11.26 -8.98 0.75
C MET A 62 12.15 -8.79 -0.47
N ARG A 63 13.31 -9.46 -0.43
CA ARG A 63 14.28 -9.48 -1.53
C ARG A 63 13.85 -10.38 -2.71
N ASP A 64 12.63 -10.92 -2.67
CA ASP A 64 12.06 -11.84 -3.66
C ASP A 64 11.47 -11.13 -4.90
N GLY A 65 11.82 -9.87 -5.10
CA GLY A 65 11.25 -9.03 -6.14
C GLY A 65 10.13 -8.11 -5.67
N GLY A 66 9.85 -8.06 -4.35
CA GLY A 66 9.08 -6.97 -3.78
C GLY A 66 7.75 -7.38 -3.14
N THR A 67 7.67 -8.59 -2.58
CA THR A 67 6.59 -8.92 -1.64
C THR A 67 6.69 -7.97 -0.46
N THR A 68 5.61 -7.25 -0.15
CA THR A 68 5.60 -6.22 0.89
C THR A 68 4.53 -6.51 1.93
N TRP A 69 4.93 -6.49 3.19
CA TRP A 69 4.06 -6.46 4.36
C TRP A 69 3.97 -5.02 4.86
N ILE A 70 2.76 -4.49 5.02
CA ILE A 70 2.53 -3.13 5.50
C ILE A 70 1.70 -3.22 6.78
N PHE A 71 2.31 -2.82 7.90
CA PHE A 71 1.71 -2.92 9.22
C PHE A 71 0.86 -1.68 9.49
N THR A 72 -0.43 -1.86 9.70
CA THR A 72 -1.39 -0.75 9.87
C THR A 72 -2.19 -0.82 11.16
N ALA A 73 -2.86 0.27 11.52
CA ALA A 73 -3.78 0.33 12.67
C ALA A 73 -4.97 -0.64 12.58
N GLU A 74 -5.27 -1.14 11.38
CA GLU A 74 -6.44 -1.98 11.08
C GLU A 74 -6.05 -3.42 10.70
N GLY A 75 -4.78 -3.80 10.86
CA GLY A 75 -4.24 -5.10 10.49
C GLY A 75 -3.10 -4.99 9.48
N THR A 76 -2.56 -6.12 9.04
CA THR A 76 -1.45 -6.11 8.08
C THR A 76 -1.99 -6.19 6.65
N PHE A 77 -1.44 -5.36 5.76
CA PHE A 77 -1.69 -5.45 4.31
C PHE A 77 -0.55 -6.22 3.68
N PHE A 78 -0.90 -7.30 2.99
CA PHE A 78 0.03 -8.10 2.21
C PHE A 78 -0.09 -7.73 0.73
N ALA A 79 1.02 -7.36 0.10
CA ALA A 79 1.13 -7.24 -1.35
C ALA A 79 2.14 -8.26 -1.90
N PRO A 80 1.74 -9.13 -2.83
CA PRO A 80 2.65 -10.08 -3.45
C PRO A 80 3.68 -9.38 -4.33
N SER A 81 4.85 -10.00 -4.50
CA SER A 81 5.86 -9.54 -5.45
C SER A 81 5.27 -9.50 -6.88
N PRO A 82 5.44 -8.37 -7.61
CA PRO A 82 5.00 -8.27 -9.01
C PRO A 82 5.85 -9.16 -9.94
N HIS A 83 7.01 -9.62 -9.47
CA HIS A 83 7.94 -10.44 -10.26
C HIS A 83 7.81 -11.94 -9.95
N ARG A 84 7.34 -12.29 -8.76
CA ARG A 84 7.26 -13.68 -8.31
C ARG A 84 6.05 -13.89 -7.42
N LYS A 85 5.09 -14.68 -7.89
CA LYS A 85 3.96 -15.08 -7.06
C LYS A 85 4.45 -15.90 -5.85
N PRO A 86 3.95 -15.62 -4.63
CA PRO A 86 4.20 -16.49 -3.48
C PRO A 86 3.75 -17.91 -3.80
N SER A 87 4.57 -18.91 -3.49
CA SER A 87 4.21 -20.33 -3.69
C SER A 87 3.36 -20.90 -2.55
N TRP A 88 3.18 -20.14 -1.47
CA TRP A 88 2.36 -20.44 -0.30
C TRP A 88 2.06 -19.13 0.46
N GLY A 89 1.12 -19.17 1.41
CA GLY A 89 0.72 -18.04 2.25
C GLY A 89 -0.36 -17.12 1.62
N PRO A 90 -0.70 -16.00 2.28
CA PRO A 90 -1.57 -14.97 1.72
C PRO A 90 -1.10 -14.55 0.32
N GLY A 91 -2.04 -14.34 -0.61
CA GLY A 91 -1.72 -13.86 -1.96
C GLY A 91 -0.96 -14.85 -2.86
N SER A 92 -1.01 -16.15 -2.59
CA SER A 92 -0.46 -17.20 -3.48
C SER A 92 -1.14 -17.23 -4.87
N ASP A 93 -2.34 -16.66 -4.98
CA ASP A 93 -3.06 -16.40 -6.22
C ASP A 93 -2.63 -15.09 -6.93
N ALA A 94 -1.63 -14.38 -6.38
CA ALA A 94 -1.20 -13.03 -6.72
C ALA A 94 -2.17 -11.90 -6.32
N SER A 95 -3.05 -12.15 -5.35
CA SER A 95 -3.89 -11.11 -4.75
C SER A 95 -3.16 -10.38 -3.62
N CYS A 96 -3.43 -9.09 -3.47
CA CYS A 96 -3.19 -8.38 -2.21
C CYS A 96 -4.20 -8.90 -1.17
N VAL A 97 -3.84 -8.90 0.12
CA VAL A 97 -4.73 -9.41 1.18
C VAL A 97 -4.74 -8.43 2.35
N TRP A 98 -5.93 -8.06 2.82
CA TRP A 98 -6.10 -7.19 3.98
C TRP A 98 -7.51 -7.23 4.57
N PRO A 99 -7.69 -6.95 5.87
CA PRO A 99 -6.63 -6.99 6.87
C PRO A 99 -6.29 -8.44 7.23
N THR A 100 -5.00 -8.76 7.31
CA THR A 100 -4.55 -10.03 7.87
C THR A 100 -4.15 -9.83 9.34
N ALA A 101 -4.36 -10.88 10.16
CA ALA A 101 -3.76 -10.96 11.49
C ALA A 101 -2.28 -11.36 11.42
N ASP A 102 -1.85 -11.85 10.26
CA ASP A 102 -0.49 -12.32 10.04
C ASP A 102 0.51 -11.21 10.31
N LEU A 103 1.39 -11.51 11.24
CA LEU A 103 2.57 -10.77 11.54
C LEU A 103 3.73 -11.51 10.90
N MET A 104 4.63 -10.78 10.26
CA MET A 104 5.83 -11.38 9.69
C MET A 104 6.67 -12.14 10.75
N GLY A 105 6.49 -11.81 12.03
CA GLY A 105 7.10 -12.49 13.16
C GLY A 105 6.56 -13.89 13.47
N ASP A 106 5.31 -14.19 13.17
CA ASP A 106 4.72 -15.51 13.48
C ASP A 106 5.15 -16.59 12.48
N GLU A 107 5.44 -16.21 11.23
CA GLU A 107 5.76 -17.16 10.15
C GLU A 107 7.26 -17.19 9.79
N TRP A 108 8.02 -16.11 10.05
CA TRP A 108 9.43 -15.97 9.61
C TRP A 108 10.41 -15.54 10.71
N GLY A 109 9.98 -15.46 11.98
CA GLY A 109 10.85 -15.20 13.13
C GLY A 109 11.46 -13.78 13.16
N LEU A 110 10.86 -12.83 12.45
CA LEU A 110 11.26 -11.43 12.46
C LEU A 110 10.59 -10.69 13.61
N PRO A 111 11.26 -9.74 14.28
CA PRO A 111 10.64 -9.00 15.37
C PRO A 111 9.46 -8.18 14.81
N THR A 112 8.26 -8.40 15.35
CA THR A 112 7.15 -7.46 15.13
C THR A 112 7.57 -6.07 15.61
N PRO A 113 7.24 -5.00 14.88
CA PRO A 113 7.50 -3.64 15.36
C PRO A 113 6.87 -3.47 16.75
N ASP A 114 7.62 -2.97 17.72
CA ASP A 114 7.15 -2.77 19.11
C ASP A 114 5.87 -1.91 19.20
N ALA A 115 5.61 -1.11 18.17
CA ALA A 115 4.46 -0.23 18.02
C ALA A 115 3.23 -0.87 17.33
N PHE A 116 3.33 -2.10 16.84
CA PHE A 116 2.21 -2.75 16.15
C PHE A 116 1.19 -3.31 17.15
N ARG A 117 0.03 -2.66 17.23
CA ARG A 117 -1.13 -3.14 17.98
C ARG A 117 -2.42 -2.79 17.24
N PRO A 118 -2.85 -3.58 16.24
CA PRO A 118 -4.13 -3.35 15.60
C PRO A 118 -5.25 -3.61 16.61
N ALA A 119 -6.34 -2.85 16.50
CA ALA A 119 -7.49 -3.06 17.36
C ALA A 119 -8.17 -4.39 17.01
N LEU A 120 -8.38 -5.25 18.01
CA LEU A 120 -9.09 -6.52 17.85
C LEU A 120 -10.57 -6.38 18.25
N PRO A 121 -11.51 -7.11 17.61
CA PRO A 121 -11.27 -8.02 16.48
C PRO A 121 -10.96 -7.25 15.18
N LEU A 122 -10.12 -7.84 14.32
CA LEU A 122 -9.92 -7.31 12.98
C LEU A 122 -11.20 -7.43 12.15
N ALA A 123 -11.34 -6.57 11.15
CA ALA A 123 -12.32 -6.78 10.10
C ALA A 123 -12.06 -8.12 9.38
N LYS A 124 -13.08 -8.63 8.69
CA LYS A 124 -12.95 -9.87 7.92
C LYS A 124 -11.88 -9.68 6.85
N GLN A 125 -10.91 -10.60 6.81
CA GLN A 125 -9.90 -10.62 5.77
C GLN A 125 -10.52 -10.73 4.38
N GLU A 126 -10.01 -9.93 3.43
CA GLU A 126 -10.43 -9.91 2.04
C GLU A 126 -9.23 -10.00 1.09
N SER A 127 -9.49 -10.55 -0.11
CA SER A 127 -8.52 -10.59 -1.22
C SER A 127 -8.84 -9.51 -2.24
N PHE A 128 -7.80 -8.81 -2.68
CA PHE A 128 -7.85 -7.72 -3.64
C PHE A 128 -6.98 -8.07 -4.84
N LYS A 129 -7.55 -7.98 -6.04
CA LYS A 129 -6.78 -8.12 -7.27
C LYS A 129 -5.88 -6.91 -7.45
N LEU A 130 -4.60 -7.14 -7.71
CA LEU A 130 -3.68 -6.08 -8.10
C LEU A 130 -4.11 -5.55 -9.48
N VAL A 131 -4.31 -4.24 -9.57
CA VAL A 131 -4.56 -3.54 -10.83
C VAL A 131 -3.24 -3.46 -11.59
N GLU A 132 -3.28 -3.63 -12.91
CA GLU A 132 -2.05 -3.55 -13.72
C GLU A 132 -1.50 -2.11 -13.77
N PRO A 133 -0.17 -1.91 -13.69
CA PRO A 133 0.45 -0.58 -13.76
C PRO A 133 0.01 0.27 -14.96
N ALA A 134 -0.23 -0.35 -16.12
CA ALA A 134 -0.71 0.34 -17.32
C ALA A 134 -2.07 1.04 -17.11
N THR A 135 -2.89 0.56 -16.17
CA THR A 135 -4.21 1.13 -15.85
C THR A 135 -4.11 2.36 -14.96
N TYR A 136 -3.06 2.49 -14.15
CA TYR A 136 -2.88 3.60 -13.20
C TYR A 136 -1.62 4.42 -13.44
N ALA A 137 -0.97 4.27 -14.59
CA ALA A 137 0.22 5.05 -14.94
C ALA A 137 -0.07 6.57 -14.95
N ASP A 138 -1.30 6.97 -15.23
CA ASP A 138 -1.80 8.36 -15.18
C ASP A 138 -2.07 8.87 -13.76
N VAL A 139 -2.19 7.97 -12.79
CA VAL A 139 -2.34 8.27 -11.37
C VAL A 139 -0.99 8.64 -10.74
N GLY A 140 0.15 8.24 -11.30
CA GLY A 140 1.48 8.46 -10.72
C GLY A 140 1.96 9.92 -10.63
N SER A 141 2.98 10.16 -9.81
CA SER A 141 3.68 11.46 -9.63
C SER A 141 2.76 12.63 -9.27
N ALA A 142 2.33 12.68 -8.01
CA ALA A 142 1.74 13.87 -7.40
C ALA A 142 2.54 14.28 -6.16
N SER A 143 2.61 15.58 -5.84
CA SER A 143 3.19 16.08 -4.60
C SER A 143 2.18 16.17 -3.45
N ASP A 144 0.88 16.07 -3.75
CA ASP A 144 -0.24 16.08 -2.81
C ASP A 144 -1.01 14.76 -2.93
N ASP A 145 -1.14 14.05 -1.81
CA ASP A 145 -1.84 12.77 -1.75
C ASP A 145 -3.33 12.88 -2.07
N ARG A 146 -3.99 14.03 -1.84
CA ARG A 146 -5.40 14.23 -2.25
C ARG A 146 -5.53 14.13 -3.77
N VAL A 147 -4.65 14.81 -4.51
CA VAL A 147 -4.64 14.78 -5.98
C VAL A 147 -4.37 13.38 -6.50
N LEU A 148 -3.46 12.65 -5.83
CA LEU A 148 -3.14 11.27 -6.17
C LEU A 148 -4.36 10.34 -6.00
N ILE A 149 -5.07 10.47 -4.88
CA ILE A 149 -6.27 9.70 -4.56
C ILE A 149 -7.40 10.01 -5.56
N GLU A 150 -7.65 11.28 -5.85
CA GLU A 150 -8.68 11.71 -6.82
C GLU A 150 -8.42 11.13 -8.21
N ARG A 151 -7.15 11.15 -8.65
CA ARG A 151 -6.76 10.52 -9.91
C ARG A 151 -6.94 9.00 -9.88
N ALA A 152 -6.57 8.34 -8.78
CA ALA A 152 -6.75 6.90 -8.61
C ALA A 152 -8.21 6.50 -8.75
N GLN A 153 -9.11 7.25 -8.10
CA GLN A 153 -10.55 7.03 -8.19
C GLN A 153 -11.08 7.25 -9.61
N ALA A 154 -10.64 8.32 -10.27
CA ALA A 154 -11.04 8.62 -11.64
C ALA A 154 -10.58 7.55 -12.63
N ALA A 155 -9.38 6.98 -12.45
CA ALA A 155 -8.87 5.88 -13.27
C ALA A 155 -9.70 4.60 -13.10
N LEU A 156 -10.11 4.29 -11.86
CA LEU A 156 -10.96 3.13 -11.57
C LEU A 156 -12.39 3.28 -12.12
N ALA A 157 -12.95 4.49 -12.11
CA ALA A 157 -14.32 4.74 -12.59
C ALA A 157 -14.48 4.66 -14.13
N ARG A 158 -13.38 4.57 -14.89
CA ARG A 158 -13.39 4.49 -16.36
C ARG A 158 -13.36 3.06 -16.91
N ARG A 159 -13.24 2.06 -16.04
CA ARG A 159 -13.30 0.62 -16.39
C ARG A 159 -14.73 0.10 -16.35
#